data_AF-A0A1N7S8Y9-F1
#
_entry.id   AF-A0A1N7S8Y9-F1
#
_cell.length_a   1.000
_cell.length_b   1.000
_cell.length_c   1.000
_cell.angle_alpha   90.00
_cell.angle_beta   90.00
_cell.angle_gamma   90.00
#
_symmetry.space_group_name_H-M   'P 1'
#
loop_
_entity.id
_entity.type
_entity.pdbx_description
1 polymer ?
#
loop_
_entity_poly.entity_id
_entity_poly.type
_entity_poly.pdbx_seq_one_letter_code
_entity_poly.pdbx_strand_id
1 'polypeptide(L)'
;MQIAHEHEQRETIVIDRFYPDHPPRTESALFRRTKHRLIHDLDTPCFACETKESREVHHFHAEWADANGIDWDKMRRLHPAFDWAGYREPTDFIDSEYNMMVLCAKHHRGKDHGIHMLPFPLWQMQVNKRADFVFSPDEAPTIH
;
A
#
# COMPACT_ATOMS: atom_id res chain seq x y z
N MET A 1 8.20 -14.99 -22.73
CA MET A 1 7.01 -14.96 -23.62
C MET A 1 7.01 -13.60 -24.26
N GLN A 2 6.83 -13.49 -25.58
CA GLN A 2 6.84 -12.17 -26.22
C GLN A 2 5.42 -11.60 -26.23
N ILE A 3 5.18 -10.53 -25.46
CA ILE A 3 3.93 -9.76 -25.55
C ILE A 3 4.10 -8.72 -26.66
N ALA A 4 3.15 -8.68 -27.59
CA ALA A 4 3.20 -7.74 -28.70
C ALA A 4 3.16 -6.30 -28.18
N HIS A 5 4.01 -5.43 -28.75
CA HIS A 5 4.11 -4.01 -28.38
C HIS A 5 4.62 -3.72 -26.95
N GLU A 6 5.25 -4.70 -26.30
CA GLU A 6 5.83 -4.55 -24.97
C GLU A 6 7.29 -5.02 -24.94
N HIS A 7 8.05 -4.50 -23.98
CA HIS A 7 9.42 -4.93 -23.68
C HIS A 7 9.44 -5.59 -22.31
N GLU A 8 9.95 -6.83 -22.24
CA GLU A 8 10.14 -7.50 -20.96
C GLU A 8 11.39 -6.95 -20.26
N GLN A 9 11.20 -6.44 -19.04
CA GLN A 9 12.28 -6.06 -18.14
C GLN A 9 12.28 -7.03 -16.96
N ARG A 10 13.42 -7.70 -16.73
CA ARG A 10 13.61 -8.64 -15.63
C ARG A 10 14.80 -8.22 -14.78
N GLU A 11 14.56 -8.10 -13.49
CA GLU A 11 15.54 -7.54 -12.54
C GLU A 11 15.57 -8.31 -11.24
N THR A 12 16.70 -8.19 -10.52
CA THR A 12 16.83 -8.62 -9.12
C THR A 12 17.02 -7.38 -8.27
N ILE A 13 16.14 -7.17 -7.29
CA ILE A 13 16.21 -6.03 -6.38
C ILE A 13 16.70 -6.54 -5.01
N VAL A 14 17.75 -5.90 -4.49
CA VAL A 14 18.25 -6.13 -3.13
C VAL A 14 18.05 -4.84 -2.35
N ILE A 15 17.34 -4.92 -1.22
CA ILE A 15 17.09 -3.79 -0.32
C ILE A 15 17.80 -4.10 1.00
N ASP A 16 18.75 -3.25 1.36
CA ASP A 16 19.38 -3.24 2.68
C ASP A 16 18.92 -1.98 3.43
N ARG A 17 18.34 -2.15 4.61
CA ARG A 17 17.78 -1.05 5.40
C ARG A 17 18.02 -1.28 6.89
N PHE A 18 18.33 -0.19 7.59
CA PHE A 18 18.20 -0.15 9.04
C PHE A 18 16.75 0.18 9.39
N TYR A 19 16.12 -0.70 10.15
CA TYR A 19 14.76 -0.52 10.61
C TYR A 19 14.79 0.06 12.03
N PRO A 20 13.99 1.11 12.34
CA PRO A 20 13.98 1.66 13.68
C PRO A 20 13.47 0.62 14.68
N ASP A 21 14.06 0.57 15.87
CA ASP A 21 13.62 -0.35 16.91
C ASP A 21 12.20 -0.02 17.36
N HIS A 22 11.38 -1.04 17.56
CA HIS A 22 9.98 -0.90 17.96
C HIS A 22 9.51 -2.14 18.74
N PRO A 23 8.54 -2.00 19.66
CA PRO A 23 7.93 -3.16 20.31
C PRO A 23 7.15 -4.02 19.29
N PRO A 24 6.85 -5.29 19.59
CA PRO A 24 5.95 -6.08 18.77
C PRO A 24 4.59 -5.39 18.59
N ARG A 25 4.11 -5.34 17.35
CA ARG A 25 2.83 -4.69 17.05
C ARG A 25 1.66 -5.48 17.65
N THR A 26 0.78 -4.76 18.33
CA THR A 26 -0.60 -5.20 18.58
C THR A 26 -1.54 -4.25 17.85
N GLU A 27 -2.56 -4.78 17.19
CA GLU A 27 -3.51 -3.98 16.43
C GLU A 27 -4.26 -3.00 17.35
N SER A 28 -4.12 -1.70 17.09
CA SER A 28 -4.76 -0.66 17.91
C SER A 28 -6.29 -0.70 17.74
N ALA A 29 -7.01 -0.15 18.72
CA ALA A 29 -8.46 -0.01 18.60
C ALA A 29 -8.84 0.93 17.43
N LEU A 30 -8.00 1.92 17.12
CA LEU A 30 -8.21 2.81 15.98
C LEU A 30 -8.07 2.04 14.66
N PHE A 31 -6.99 1.29 14.48
CA PHE A 31 -6.76 0.50 13.27
C PHE A 31 -7.91 -0.48 13.00
N ARG A 32 -8.39 -1.20 14.03
CA ARG A 32 -9.53 -2.13 13.88
C ARG A 32 -10.78 -1.42 13.38
N ARG A 33 -11.10 -0.24 13.92
CA ARG A 33 -12.24 0.58 13.49
C ARG A 33 -12.06 1.09 12.07
N THR A 34 -10.89 1.66 11.76
CA THR A 34 -10.52 2.15 10.43
C THR A 34 -10.64 1.05 9.39
N LYS A 35 -10.07 -0.14 9.65
CA LYS A 35 -10.17 -1.32 8.78
C LYS A 35 -11.62 -1.74 8.56
N HIS A 36 -12.40 -1.87 9.65
CA HIS A 36 -13.80 -2.25 9.54
C HIS A 36 -14.58 -1.26 8.68
N ARG A 37 -14.38 0.03 8.93
CA ARG A 37 -15.08 1.09 8.21
C ARG A 37 -14.74 1.10 6.72
N LEU A 38 -13.46 1.03 6.37
CA LEU A 38 -13.02 1.03 4.98
C LEU A 38 -13.52 -0.20 4.21
N ILE A 39 -13.41 -1.40 4.81
CA ILE A 39 -13.73 -2.67 4.13
C ILE A 39 -15.22 -3.01 4.18
N HIS A 40 -15.88 -2.82 5.33
CA HIS A 40 -17.25 -3.31 5.54
C HIS A 40 -18.29 -2.19 5.44
N ASP A 41 -18.04 -1.01 6.02
CA ASP A 41 -19.05 0.06 6.04
C ASP A 41 -19.09 0.83 4.71
N LEU A 42 -17.91 1.16 4.18
CA LEU A 42 -17.76 1.89 2.92
C LEU A 42 -17.62 0.97 1.71
N ASP A 43 -17.43 -0.32 1.95
CA ASP A 43 -17.20 -1.34 0.92
C ASP A 43 -16.15 -0.91 -0.13
N THR A 44 -15.10 -0.24 0.36
CA THR A 44 -14.07 0.38 -0.48
C THR A 44 -13.34 -0.72 -1.27
N PRO A 45 -13.23 -0.59 -2.60
CA PRO A 45 -12.53 -1.58 -3.40
C PRO A 45 -11.01 -1.42 -3.29
N CYS A 46 -10.27 -2.40 -3.78
CA CYS A 46 -8.83 -2.29 -4.00
C CYS A 46 -8.52 -1.06 -4.87
N PHE A 47 -7.63 -0.18 -4.39
CA PHE A 47 -7.23 1.02 -5.11
C PHE A 47 -6.62 0.74 -6.50
N ALA A 48 -5.94 -0.39 -6.67
CA ALA A 48 -5.22 -0.70 -7.90
C ALA A 48 -6.06 -1.42 -8.97
N CYS A 49 -7.08 -2.20 -8.59
CA CYS A 49 -7.82 -3.03 -9.54
C CYS A 49 -9.32 -3.16 -9.26
N GLU A 50 -9.84 -2.35 -8.34
CA GLU A 50 -11.27 -2.25 -8.00
C GLU A 50 -11.92 -3.53 -7.42
N THR A 51 -11.17 -4.63 -7.25
CA THR A 51 -11.72 -5.85 -6.64
C THR A 51 -12.12 -5.64 -5.19
N LYS A 52 -13.21 -6.30 -4.78
CA LYS A 52 -13.68 -6.38 -3.39
C LYS A 52 -13.28 -7.68 -2.69
N GLU A 53 -12.57 -8.56 -3.39
CA GLU A 53 -12.09 -9.82 -2.86
C GLU A 53 -10.75 -9.68 -2.14
N SER A 54 -10.58 -10.41 -1.04
CA SER A 54 -9.32 -10.48 -0.27
C SER A 54 -8.70 -9.11 0.05
N ARG A 55 -9.52 -8.15 0.48
CA ARG A 55 -9.10 -6.78 0.81
C ARG A 55 -8.39 -6.70 2.16
N GLU A 56 -7.38 -5.85 2.19
CA GLU A 56 -6.55 -5.49 3.33
C GLU A 56 -6.40 -3.97 3.37
N VAL A 57 -5.97 -3.42 4.50
CA VAL A 57 -5.63 -1.99 4.62
C VAL A 57 -4.12 -1.85 4.81
N HIS A 58 -3.52 -1.00 4.00
CA HIS A 58 -2.09 -0.71 3.95
C HIS A 58 -1.82 0.69 4.50
N HIS A 59 -0.79 0.83 5.32
CA HIS A 59 -0.30 2.11 5.85
C HIS A 59 0.46 2.89 4.76
N PHE A 60 -0.11 3.94 4.19
CA PHE A 60 0.39 4.52 2.93
C PHE A 60 1.53 5.55 3.08
N HIS A 61 1.38 6.53 3.98
CA HIS A 61 2.37 7.60 4.17
C HIS A 61 3.35 7.31 5.30
N ALA A 62 2.92 6.55 6.29
CA ALA A 62 3.69 6.21 7.47
C ALA A 62 3.37 4.79 7.91
N GLU A 63 4.35 3.89 7.81
CA GLU A 63 4.26 2.53 8.33
C GLU A 63 4.28 2.54 9.85
N TRP A 64 3.51 1.63 10.47
CA TRP A 64 3.48 1.53 11.93
C TRP A 64 4.86 1.25 12.50
N ALA A 65 5.61 0.35 11.87
CA ALA A 65 6.89 -0.08 12.40
C ALA A 65 8.05 0.88 12.10
N ASP A 66 7.81 1.92 11.28
CA ASP A 66 8.74 3.04 11.11
C ASP A 66 8.48 4.19 12.11
N ALA A 67 7.45 4.11 12.95
CA ALA A 67 6.96 5.21 13.79
C ALA A 67 8.06 5.92 14.60
N ASN A 68 9.02 5.17 15.14
CA ASN A 68 10.10 5.72 15.97
C ASN A 68 11.19 6.46 15.16
N GLY A 69 11.20 6.31 13.83
CA GLY A 69 12.07 7.04 12.92
C GLY A 69 11.42 8.26 12.25
N ILE A 70 10.14 8.53 12.50
CA ILE A 70 9.38 9.59 11.82
C ILE A 70 9.62 10.96 12.44
N ASP A 71 9.96 11.94 11.60
CA ASP A 71 9.88 13.37 11.94
C ASP A 71 8.43 13.85 11.80
N TRP A 72 7.73 13.96 12.93
CA TRP A 72 6.33 14.37 12.99
C TRP A 72 6.08 15.83 12.61
N ASP A 73 7.07 16.70 12.76
CA ASP A 73 6.93 18.09 12.31
C ASP A 73 7.04 18.20 10.79
N LYS A 74 7.87 17.34 10.18
CA LYS A 74 7.86 17.18 8.72
C LYS A 74 6.55 16.58 8.22
N MET A 75 6.00 15.56 8.90
CA MET A 75 4.69 14.99 8.54
C MET A 75 3.58 16.05 8.58
N ARG A 76 3.58 16.91 9.60
CA ARG A 76 2.68 18.08 9.69
C ARG A 76 2.71 18.97 8.46
N ARG A 77 3.91 19.28 7.95
CA ARG A 77 4.07 20.12 6.76
C ARG A 77 3.67 19.42 5.47
N LEU A 78 3.94 18.12 5.34
CA LEU A 78 3.63 17.34 4.14
C LEU A 78 2.14 16.98 4.03
N HIS A 79 1.45 16.85 5.17
CA HIS A 79 0.07 16.42 5.24
C HIS A 79 -0.81 17.48 5.93
N PRO A 80 -0.90 18.71 5.40
CA PRO A 80 -1.68 19.79 6.03
C PRO A 80 -3.19 19.52 6.08
N ALA A 81 -3.67 18.56 5.29
CA ALA A 81 -5.08 18.15 5.25
C ALA A 81 -5.47 17.15 6.35
N PHE A 82 -4.50 16.59 7.09
CA PHE A 82 -4.79 15.77 8.27
C PHE A 82 -5.25 16.64 9.45
N ASP A 83 -6.15 16.12 10.28
CA ASP A 83 -6.61 16.81 11.49
C ASP A 83 -5.54 16.78 12.59
N TRP A 84 -4.60 17.71 12.50
CA TRP A 84 -3.55 17.88 13.50
C TRP A 84 -4.03 18.43 14.84
N ALA A 85 -5.24 19.01 14.91
CA ALA A 85 -5.79 19.48 16.17
C ALA A 85 -6.19 18.30 17.08
N GLY A 86 -6.61 17.18 16.49
CA GLY A 86 -6.91 15.93 17.19
C GLY A 86 -5.70 15.03 17.48
N TYR A 87 -4.52 15.36 16.96
CA TYR A 87 -3.31 14.54 17.08
C TYR A 87 -2.71 14.60 18.49
N ARG A 88 -2.60 13.45 19.16
CA ARG A 88 -2.03 13.31 20.51
C ARG A 88 -0.82 12.38 20.53
N GLU A 89 -0.84 11.35 19.69
CA GLU A 89 0.21 10.33 19.59
C GLU A 89 0.36 9.80 18.15
N PRO A 90 1.51 9.21 17.78
CA PRO A 90 1.78 8.69 16.43
C PRO A 90 0.66 7.84 15.83
N THR A 91 0.06 6.99 16.66
CA THR A 91 -1.06 6.10 16.28
C THR A 91 -2.27 6.86 15.77
N ASP A 92 -2.52 8.09 16.21
CA ASP A 92 -3.62 8.92 15.71
C ASP A 92 -3.48 9.25 14.23
N PHE A 93 -2.24 9.40 13.71
CA PHE A 93 -2.00 9.55 12.27
C PHE A 93 -1.88 8.18 11.60
N ILE A 94 -1.00 7.32 12.13
CA ILE A 94 -0.62 6.04 11.52
C ILE A 94 -1.86 5.19 11.26
N ASP A 95 -2.74 5.02 12.24
CA ASP A 95 -3.88 4.11 12.11
C ASP A 95 -5.17 4.79 11.61
N SER A 96 -5.09 6.07 11.22
CA SER A 96 -6.25 6.83 10.71
C SER A 96 -6.63 6.45 9.29
N GLU A 97 -7.89 6.67 8.91
CA GLU A 97 -8.35 6.55 7.52
C GLU A 97 -7.52 7.39 6.54
N TYR A 98 -6.99 8.55 6.98
CA TYR A 98 -6.13 9.42 6.16
C TYR A 98 -4.85 8.73 5.67
N ASN A 99 -4.30 7.82 6.48
CA ASN A 99 -3.07 7.09 6.18
C ASN A 99 -3.32 5.68 5.62
N MET A 100 -4.55 5.34 5.24
CA MET A 100 -4.89 3.99 4.81
C MET A 100 -5.22 3.91 3.33
N MET A 101 -4.69 2.87 2.70
CA MET A 101 -5.03 2.49 1.33
C MET A 101 -5.60 1.07 1.33
N VAL A 102 -6.79 0.89 0.75
CA VAL A 102 -7.38 -0.44 0.60
C VAL A 102 -6.75 -1.14 -0.59
N LEU A 103 -6.16 -2.30 -0.37
CA LEU A 103 -5.51 -3.12 -1.39
C LEU A 103 -5.96 -4.57 -1.27
N CYS A 104 -6.15 -5.28 -2.38
CA CYS A 104 -6.29 -6.73 -2.31
C CYS A 104 -4.93 -7.40 -2.03
N ALA A 105 -4.94 -8.64 -1.56
CA ALA A 105 -3.72 -9.37 -1.23
C ALA A 105 -2.66 -9.38 -2.35
N LYS A 106 -3.08 -9.41 -3.64
CA LYS A 106 -2.18 -9.30 -4.81
C LYS A 106 -1.43 -7.97 -4.82
N HIS A 107 -2.14 -6.85 -4.71
CA HIS A 107 -1.54 -5.50 -4.77
C HIS A 107 -0.92 -5.04 -3.46
N HIS A 108 -1.22 -5.68 -2.33
CA HIS A 108 -0.60 -5.39 -1.04
C HIS A 108 0.75 -6.11 -0.89
N ARG A 109 0.74 -7.44 -1.01
CA ARG A 109 1.90 -8.30 -0.69
C ARG A 109 2.20 -9.38 -1.73
N GLY A 110 1.52 -9.37 -2.87
CA GLY A 110 1.73 -10.35 -3.94
C GLY A 110 3.15 -10.24 -4.50
N LYS A 111 3.78 -11.38 -4.76
CA LYS A 111 5.07 -11.41 -5.47
C LYS A 111 4.90 -10.70 -6.82
N ASP A 112 5.85 -9.85 -7.19
CA ASP A 112 5.86 -9.08 -8.44
C ASP A 112 4.68 -8.08 -8.62
N HIS A 113 3.89 -7.82 -7.57
CA HIS A 113 2.71 -6.93 -7.64
C HIS A 113 2.51 -6.05 -6.41
N GLY A 114 2.93 -6.51 -5.23
CA GLY A 114 2.64 -5.89 -3.96
C GLY A 114 3.36 -4.55 -3.79
N ILE A 115 2.71 -3.60 -3.13
CA ILE A 115 3.32 -2.31 -2.78
C ILE A 115 4.53 -2.48 -1.86
N HIS A 116 4.55 -3.55 -1.06
CA HIS A 116 5.73 -3.92 -0.25
C HIS A 116 6.82 -4.66 -1.04
N MET A 117 6.54 -5.07 -2.29
CA MET A 117 7.43 -5.92 -3.08
C MET A 117 8.11 -5.16 -4.22
N LEU A 118 7.49 -4.08 -4.71
CA LEU A 118 7.97 -3.31 -5.85
C LEU A 118 8.38 -1.90 -5.44
N PRO A 119 9.43 -1.32 -6.06
CA PRO A 119 9.65 0.12 -6.02
C PRO A 119 8.39 0.88 -6.44
N PHE A 120 8.06 1.94 -5.70
CA PHE A 120 6.79 2.67 -5.88
C PHE A 120 6.48 3.08 -7.33
N PRO A 121 7.45 3.57 -8.16
CA PRO A 121 7.18 3.89 -9.55
C PRO A 121 6.69 2.70 -10.40
N LEU A 122 7.21 1.49 -10.13
CA LEU A 122 6.76 0.27 -10.82
C LEU A 122 5.36 -0.13 -10.33
N TRP A 123 5.15 -0.10 -9.02
CA TRP A 123 3.85 -0.42 -8.43
C TRP A 123 2.73 0.47 -8.97
N GLN A 124 2.98 1.77 -9.06
CA GLN A 124 2.02 2.79 -9.51
C GLN A 124 1.52 2.55 -10.95
N MET A 125 2.33 1.90 -11.80
CA MET A 125 1.91 1.57 -13.17
C MET A 125 0.73 0.58 -13.20
N GLN A 126 0.62 -0.31 -12.20
CA GLN A 126 -0.52 -1.24 -12.11
C GLN A 126 -1.86 -0.52 -11.89
N VAL A 127 -1.83 0.66 -11.26
CA VAL A 127 -3.02 1.50 -11.02
C VAL A 127 -3.42 2.26 -12.30
N ASN A 128 -2.45 2.72 -13.07
CA ASN A 128 -2.68 3.62 -14.22
C ASN A 128 -2.60 2.90 -15.57
N LYS A 129 -2.49 1.57 -15.58
CA LYS A 129 -2.33 0.80 -16.82
C LYS A 129 -3.59 0.88 -17.68
N ARG A 130 -3.38 0.87 -18.99
CA ARG A 130 -4.45 0.60 -19.95
C ARG A 130 -4.92 -0.84 -19.77
N ALA A 131 -6.18 -1.11 -20.12
CA ALA A 131 -6.77 -2.44 -19.99
C ALA A 131 -6.06 -3.52 -20.83
N ASP A 132 -5.37 -3.13 -21.90
CA ASP A 132 -4.65 -4.02 -22.82
C ASP A 132 -3.17 -4.21 -22.46
N PHE A 133 -2.67 -3.54 -21.42
CA PHE A 133 -1.27 -3.64 -21.00
C PHE A 133 -1.06 -4.79 -20.01
N VAL A 134 -0.10 -5.66 -20.31
CA VAL A 134 0.28 -6.79 -19.45
C VAL A 134 1.44 -6.34 -18.55
N PHE A 135 1.16 -6.14 -17.26
CA PHE A 135 2.19 -5.64 -16.34
C PHE A 135 3.22 -6.71 -15.97
N SER A 136 2.77 -7.95 -15.80
CA SER A 136 3.57 -9.08 -15.34
C SER A 136 3.16 -10.36 -16.08
N PRO A 137 4.07 -11.35 -16.28
CA PRO A 137 3.77 -12.57 -17.03
C PRO A 137 2.54 -13.37 -16.57
N ASP A 138 2.16 -13.32 -15.29
CA ASP A 138 0.96 -13.99 -14.76
C ASP A 138 -0.36 -13.34 -15.21
N GLU A 139 -0.31 -12.13 -15.74
CA GLU A 139 -1.48 -11.42 -16.27
C GLU A 139 -1.69 -11.67 -17.76
N ALA A 140 -0.73 -12.31 -18.43
CA ALA A 140 -0.85 -12.58 -19.85
C ALA A 140 -2.03 -13.54 -20.13
N PRO A 141 -2.77 -13.32 -21.22
CA PRO A 141 -3.83 -14.24 -21.63
C PRO A 141 -3.27 -15.66 -21.78
N THR A 142 -3.98 -16.65 -21.24
CA THR A 142 -3.62 -18.05 -21.45
C THR A 142 -3.89 -18.38 -22.92
N ILE A 143 -2.84 -18.68 -23.69
CA ILE A 143 -2.98 -19.17 -25.05
C ILE A 143 -3.34 -20.66 -24.95
N HIS A 144 -4.58 -21.01 -25.29
CA HIS A 144 -5.04 -22.39 -25.43
C HIS A 144 -4.75 -22.92 -26.84
#